data_AF-T0KQ45-F1
#
_entry.id   AF-T0KQ45-F1
#
_cell.length_a   1.000
_cell.length_b   1.000
_cell.length_c   1.000
_cell.angle_alpha   90.00
_cell.angle_beta   90.00
_cell.angle_gamma   90.00
#
_symmetry.space_group_name_H-M   'P 1'
#
loop_
_entity.id
_entity.type
_entity.pdbx_description
1 polymer ?
#
loop_
_entity_poly.entity_id
_entity_poly.type
_entity_poly.pdbx_seq_one_letter_code
_entity_poly.pdbx_strand_id
1 'polypeptide(L)'
;MALMDQSRDARHQPATRERIILYRLFNKEITEIEGKNFNISSATEVKTWHSTAARLHLHAFYLFDHASSEGYEERICALYVTASSLIDSSRMLDERQVKFFDYCPFFCYQIFVCASMIVLRIASNGHFRSLVDATEGMKLVEASIAALRKMSVVNNDLPARLGDVIGFFCALPDPTKIGGTKVEDIQLKQVRNRLSRALLNASAWKVAGWVRVVSEHPWAILPI
;
A
#
# COMPACT_ATOMS: atom_id res chain seq x y z
N MET A 1 -15.45 -9.45 -27.60
CA MET A 1 -14.72 -8.84 -26.46
C MET A 1 -14.21 -9.88 -25.46
N ALA A 2 -15.03 -10.88 -25.07
CA ALA A 2 -14.65 -11.95 -24.13
C ALA A 2 -13.44 -12.83 -24.54
N LEU A 3 -13.28 -13.15 -25.83
CA LEU A 3 -12.15 -13.96 -26.33
C LEU A 3 -10.78 -13.30 -26.16
N MET A 4 -10.75 -11.96 -26.15
CA MET A 4 -9.51 -11.19 -26.01
C MET A 4 -9.07 -11.06 -24.55
N ASP A 5 -10.00 -11.23 -23.61
CA ASP A 5 -9.77 -11.23 -22.17
C ASP A 5 -9.23 -12.59 -21.71
N GLN A 6 -9.84 -13.69 -22.16
CA GLN A 6 -9.36 -15.05 -21.92
C GLN A 6 -7.93 -15.30 -22.43
N SER A 7 -7.61 -14.78 -23.63
CA SER A 7 -6.26 -14.82 -24.22
C SER A 7 -5.23 -14.03 -23.39
N ARG A 8 -5.65 -13.01 -22.66
CA ARG A 8 -4.78 -12.22 -21.77
C ARG A 8 -4.60 -12.93 -20.44
N ASP A 9 -5.65 -13.45 -19.82
CA ASP A 9 -5.56 -14.18 -18.56
C ASP A 9 -4.69 -15.43 -18.66
N ALA A 10 -4.78 -16.16 -19.78
CA ALA A 10 -3.94 -17.34 -20.05
C ALA A 10 -2.43 -17.03 -20.07
N ARG A 11 -2.03 -15.80 -20.44
CA ARG A 11 -0.61 -15.37 -20.43
C ARG A 11 -0.11 -14.95 -19.06
N HIS A 12 -0.99 -14.53 -18.15
CA HIS A 12 -0.61 -14.09 -16.80
C HIS A 12 -0.42 -15.26 -15.84
N GLN A 13 -1.11 -16.38 -16.05
CA GLN A 13 -0.99 -17.59 -15.23
C GLN A 13 0.42 -18.22 -15.19
N PRO A 14 1.12 -18.48 -16.31
CA PRO A 14 2.46 -19.07 -16.27
C PRO A 14 3.47 -18.14 -15.58
N ALA A 15 3.41 -16.84 -15.85
CA ALA A 15 4.24 -15.85 -15.16
C ALA A 15 3.93 -15.77 -13.64
N THR A 16 2.70 -16.06 -13.22
CA THR A 16 2.32 -16.09 -11.79
C THR A 16 2.96 -17.27 -11.08
N ARG A 17 3.03 -18.45 -11.71
CA ARG A 17 3.67 -19.64 -11.10
C ARG A 17 5.16 -19.43 -10.85
N GLU A 18 5.88 -18.83 -11.79
CA GLU A 18 7.30 -18.50 -11.62
C GLU A 18 7.51 -17.49 -10.47
N ARG A 19 6.65 -16.47 -10.38
CA ARG A 19 6.69 -15.49 -9.29
C ARG A 19 6.44 -16.10 -7.92
N ILE A 20 5.55 -17.10 -7.81
CA ILE A 20 5.28 -17.78 -6.53
C ILE A 20 6.56 -18.43 -5.96
N ILE A 21 7.38 -19.05 -6.81
CA ILE A 21 8.66 -19.65 -6.39
C ILE A 21 9.60 -18.56 -5.86
N LEU A 22 9.71 -17.45 -6.59
CA LEU A 22 10.52 -16.30 -6.19
C LEU A 22 10.03 -15.67 -4.88
N TYR A 23 8.72 -15.54 -4.67
CA TYR A 23 8.16 -15.03 -3.43
C TYR A 23 8.53 -15.90 -2.23
N ARG A 24 8.48 -17.23 -2.38
CA ARG A 24 8.88 -18.15 -1.30
C ARG A 24 10.35 -17.98 -0.94
N LEU A 25 11.22 -17.90 -1.95
CA LEU A 25 12.65 -17.67 -1.76
C LEU A 25 12.92 -16.34 -1.06
N PHE A 26 12.41 -15.23 -1.60
CA PHE A 26 12.69 -13.91 -1.07
C PHE A 26 12.05 -13.67 0.31
N ASN A 27 10.86 -14.21 0.58
CA ASN A 27 10.28 -14.15 1.92
C ASN A 27 11.14 -14.89 2.95
N LYS A 28 11.69 -16.05 2.57
CA LYS A 28 12.62 -16.79 3.43
C LYS A 28 13.87 -15.95 3.73
N GLU A 29 14.49 -15.38 2.70
CA GLU A 29 15.69 -14.53 2.85
C GLU A 29 15.43 -13.30 3.74
N ILE A 30 14.31 -12.60 3.54
CA ILE A 30 13.93 -11.45 4.39
C ILE A 30 13.73 -11.90 5.85
N THR A 31 13.08 -13.04 6.07
CA THR A 31 12.84 -13.59 7.42
C THR A 31 14.15 -13.95 8.11
N GLU A 32 15.12 -14.52 7.39
CA GLU A 32 16.47 -14.80 7.91
C GLU A 32 17.23 -13.51 8.27
N ILE A 33 17.07 -12.44 7.49
CA ILE A 33 17.67 -11.13 7.78
C ILE A 33 17.03 -10.54 9.05
N GLU A 34 15.72 -10.61 9.19
CA GLU A 34 15.01 -10.12 10.37
C GLU A 34 15.36 -10.90 11.64
N GLY A 35 15.52 -12.22 11.55
CA GLY A 35 15.97 -13.04 12.68
C GLY A 35 17.36 -12.63 13.20
N LYS A 36 18.25 -12.12 12.33
CA LYS A 36 19.58 -11.63 12.72
C LYS A 36 19.52 -10.24 13.39
N ASN A 37 18.44 -9.50 13.23
CA ASN A 37 18.28 -8.14 13.77
C ASN A 37 17.92 -8.09 15.27
N PHE A 38 17.62 -9.24 15.90
CA PHE A 38 17.16 -9.32 17.29
C PHE A 38 18.21 -9.01 18.37
N ASN A 39 19.48 -8.75 18.00
CA ASN A 39 20.58 -8.71 18.96
C ASN A 39 21.17 -7.33 19.33
N ILE A 40 20.67 -6.16 18.87
CA ILE A 40 21.40 -4.88 19.12
C ILE A 40 20.55 -3.58 19.15
N SER A 41 20.30 -3.03 20.35
CA SER A 41 20.06 -1.61 20.71
C SER A 41 18.98 -0.81 19.93
N SER A 42 18.89 0.52 20.13
CA SER A 42 17.95 1.43 19.43
C SER A 42 18.07 1.37 17.89
N ALA A 43 19.23 0.95 17.38
CA ALA A 43 19.44 0.63 15.98
C ALA A 43 18.52 -0.52 15.48
N THR A 44 18.00 -1.37 16.37
CA THR A 44 17.03 -2.42 16.04
C THR A 44 15.74 -1.83 15.49
N GLU A 45 15.17 -0.75 16.04
CA GLU A 45 13.87 -0.24 15.55
C GLU A 45 13.97 0.30 14.12
N VAL A 46 15.03 1.05 13.80
CA VAL A 46 15.28 1.56 12.45
C VAL A 46 15.57 0.41 11.47
N LYS A 47 16.35 -0.60 11.89
CA LYS A 47 16.59 -1.80 11.06
C LYS A 47 15.30 -2.59 10.81
N THR A 48 14.47 -2.77 11.84
CA THR A 48 13.17 -3.44 11.74
C THR A 48 12.26 -2.69 10.77
N TRP A 49 12.24 -1.36 10.83
CA TRP A 49 11.50 -0.54 9.88
C TRP A 49 11.97 -0.77 8.45
N HIS A 50 13.30 -0.77 8.20
CA HIS A 50 13.86 -1.03 6.88
C HIS A 50 13.60 -2.45 6.36
N SER A 51 13.68 -3.47 7.22
CA SER A 51 13.34 -4.84 6.85
C SER A 51 11.84 -4.97 6.51
N THR A 52 10.97 -4.33 7.30
CA THR A 52 9.52 -4.28 7.03
C THR A 52 9.23 -3.54 5.72
N ALA A 53 9.94 -2.45 5.42
CA ALA A 53 9.85 -1.74 4.16
C ALA A 53 10.24 -2.62 2.96
N ALA A 54 11.33 -3.40 3.08
CA ALA A 54 11.73 -4.35 2.05
C ALA A 54 10.67 -5.45 1.84
N ARG A 55 10.10 -5.97 2.93
CA ARG A 55 8.99 -6.92 2.86
C ARG A 55 7.76 -6.33 2.18
N LEU A 56 7.40 -5.09 2.51
CA LEU A 56 6.27 -4.40 1.90
C LEU A 56 6.45 -4.28 0.39
N HIS A 57 7.65 -3.91 -0.07
CA HIS A 57 7.96 -3.87 -1.49
C HIS A 57 7.81 -5.23 -2.16
N LEU A 58 8.28 -6.31 -1.54
CA LEU A 58 8.10 -7.67 -2.05
C LEU A 58 6.61 -8.05 -2.12
N HIS A 59 5.87 -7.81 -1.05
CA HIS A 59 4.46 -8.17 -0.95
C HIS A 59 3.57 -7.33 -1.87
N ALA A 60 3.96 -6.09 -2.18
CA ALA A 60 3.23 -5.26 -3.15
C ALA A 60 3.15 -5.91 -4.54
N PHE A 61 4.08 -6.82 -4.87
CA PHE A 61 4.00 -7.58 -6.12
C PHE A 61 2.82 -8.56 -6.17
N TYR A 62 2.24 -8.94 -5.03
CA TYR A 62 1.06 -9.82 -4.98
C TYR A 62 -0.14 -9.20 -5.67
N LEU A 63 -0.24 -7.86 -5.68
CA LEU A 63 -1.29 -7.14 -6.40
C LEU A 63 -1.28 -7.39 -7.91
N PHE A 64 -0.18 -7.87 -8.48
CA PHE A 64 -0.06 -8.16 -9.92
C PHE A 64 -0.44 -9.58 -10.29
N ASP A 65 -0.59 -10.47 -9.32
CA ASP A 65 -0.98 -11.84 -9.56
C ASP A 65 -2.46 -11.91 -9.94
N HIS A 66 -2.81 -12.94 -10.71
CA HIS A 66 -4.19 -13.21 -11.05
C HIS A 66 -4.98 -13.60 -9.80
N ALA A 67 -6.18 -13.05 -9.62
CA ALA A 67 -7.03 -13.29 -8.45
C ALA A 67 -7.36 -14.77 -8.21
N SER A 68 -7.44 -15.58 -9.27
CA SER A 68 -7.65 -17.03 -9.16
C SER A 68 -6.38 -17.86 -8.90
N SER A 69 -5.23 -17.22 -8.71
CA SER A 69 -4.00 -17.94 -8.39
C SER A 69 -4.07 -18.54 -6.99
N GLU A 70 -3.51 -19.74 -6.84
CA GLU A 70 -3.46 -20.44 -5.55
C GLU A 70 -2.80 -19.54 -4.49
N GLY A 71 -3.44 -19.43 -3.32
CA GLY A 71 -2.92 -18.66 -2.20
C GLY A 71 -3.02 -17.13 -2.36
N TYR A 72 -3.79 -16.62 -3.34
CA TYR A 72 -3.84 -15.18 -3.63
C TYR A 72 -4.39 -14.38 -2.44
N GLU A 73 -5.49 -14.84 -1.85
CA GLU A 73 -6.15 -14.13 -0.75
C GLU A 73 -5.24 -14.04 0.48
N GLU A 74 -4.57 -15.14 0.83
CA GLU A 74 -3.61 -15.22 1.92
C GLU A 74 -2.43 -14.26 1.69
N ARG A 75 -1.98 -14.14 0.43
CA ARG A 75 -0.94 -13.17 0.05
C ARG A 75 -1.42 -11.73 0.22
N ILE A 76 -2.66 -11.41 -0.18
CA ILE A 76 -3.23 -10.07 0.04
C ILE A 76 -3.39 -9.77 1.54
N CYS A 77 -3.81 -10.74 2.35
CA CYS A 77 -3.85 -10.58 3.81
C CYS A 77 -2.44 -10.37 4.40
N ALA A 78 -1.43 -11.11 3.92
CA ALA A 78 -0.04 -10.90 4.35
C ALA A 78 0.51 -9.51 3.97
N LEU A 79 0.13 -9.01 2.78
CA LEU A 79 0.43 -7.64 2.35
C LEU A 79 -0.22 -6.61 3.28
N TYR A 80 -1.49 -6.80 3.64
CA TYR A 80 -2.19 -5.94 4.59
C TYR A 80 -1.50 -5.87 5.95
N VAL A 81 -1.13 -7.04 6.51
CA VAL A 81 -0.42 -7.12 7.79
C VAL A 81 0.92 -6.39 7.70
N THR A 82 1.71 -6.64 6.65
CA THR A 82 3.00 -5.98 6.46
C THR A 82 2.87 -4.47 6.34
N ALA A 83 1.87 -3.98 5.59
CA ALA A 83 1.60 -2.55 5.45
C ALA A 83 1.19 -1.91 6.79
N SER A 84 0.33 -2.58 7.55
CA SER A 84 -0.12 -2.13 8.88
C SER A 84 1.07 -2.06 9.85
N SER A 85 1.91 -3.10 9.89
CA SER A 85 3.11 -3.12 10.74
C SER A 85 4.12 -2.02 10.38
N LEU A 86 4.23 -1.65 9.10
CA LEU A 86 5.10 -0.53 8.70
C LEU A 86 4.57 0.80 9.23
N ILE A 87 3.25 1.06 9.12
CA ILE A 87 2.64 2.30 9.63
C ILE A 87 2.85 2.38 11.14
N ASP A 88 2.58 1.30 11.86
CA ASP A 88 2.74 1.23 13.31
C ASP A 88 4.21 1.42 13.73
N SER A 89 5.15 0.72 13.08
CA SER A 89 6.59 0.90 13.32
C SER A 89 7.05 2.33 13.05
N SER A 90 6.48 3.01 12.05
CA SER A 90 6.78 4.41 11.75
C SER A 90 6.33 5.34 12.88
N ARG A 91 5.14 5.09 13.44
CA ARG A 91 4.62 5.83 14.60
C ARG A 91 5.51 5.60 15.82
N MET A 92 5.89 4.34 16.09
CA MET A 92 6.77 4.02 17.22
C MET A 92 8.14 4.72 17.10
N LEU A 93 8.73 4.77 15.89
CA LEU A 93 9.97 5.49 15.63
C LEU A 93 9.83 7.00 15.86
N ASP A 94 8.67 7.58 15.50
CA ASP A 94 8.37 8.99 15.71
C ASP A 94 8.18 9.33 17.19
N GLU A 95 7.48 8.47 17.94
CA GLU A 95 7.19 8.65 19.37
C GLU A 95 8.43 8.44 20.26
N ARG A 96 9.29 7.46 19.95
CA ARG A 96 10.31 6.96 20.90
C ARG A 96 11.73 7.43 20.67
N GLN A 97 12.11 7.82 19.45
CA GLN A 97 13.52 8.03 19.14
C GLN A 97 13.83 9.31 18.37
N VAL A 98 13.34 9.47 17.13
CA VAL A 98 14.02 10.36 16.15
C VAL A 98 13.17 11.53 15.66
N LYS A 99 11.95 11.72 16.19
CA LYS A 99 10.95 12.59 15.53
C LYS A 99 10.89 12.25 14.03
N PHE A 100 10.75 10.96 13.75
CA PHE A 100 10.92 10.36 12.43
C PHE A 100 10.16 11.11 11.33
N PHE A 101 8.96 11.63 11.63
CA PHE A 101 8.16 12.38 10.66
C PHE A 101 8.69 13.79 10.38
N ASP A 102 9.40 14.42 11.32
CA ASP A 102 9.99 15.76 11.12
C ASP A 102 11.20 15.73 10.17
N TYR A 103 11.91 14.59 10.12
CA TYR A 103 13.14 14.41 9.34
C TYR A 103 13.06 13.23 8.37
N CYS A 104 11.86 12.85 7.95
CA CYS A 104 11.60 11.66 7.15
C CYS A 104 12.28 11.77 5.77
N PRO A 105 13.25 10.89 5.42
CA PRO A 105 13.82 10.88 4.09
C PRO A 105 12.75 10.61 3.02
N PHE A 106 12.92 11.18 1.83
CA PHE A 106 11.91 11.10 0.77
C PHE A 106 11.48 9.67 0.41
N PHE A 107 12.42 8.72 0.38
CA PHE A 107 12.08 7.32 0.11
C PHE A 107 11.27 6.70 1.27
N CYS A 108 11.54 7.06 2.53
CA CYS A 108 10.77 6.57 3.67
C CYS A 108 9.32 7.04 3.60
N TYR A 109 9.15 8.32 3.28
CA TYR A 109 7.86 8.94 3.03
C TYR A 109 7.06 8.19 1.94
N GLN A 110 7.71 7.85 0.82
CA GLN A 110 7.05 7.12 -0.29
C GLN A 110 6.55 5.74 0.14
N ILE A 111 7.35 5.02 0.92
CA ILE A 111 7.00 3.70 1.43
C ILE A 111 5.86 3.80 2.45
N PHE A 112 5.89 4.82 3.32
CA PHE A 112 4.83 5.09 4.30
C PHE A 112 3.48 5.41 3.63
N VAL A 113 3.48 6.25 2.60
CA VAL A 113 2.29 6.55 1.80
C VAL A 113 1.77 5.28 1.12
N CYS A 114 2.67 4.48 0.54
CA CYS A 114 2.31 3.23 -0.12
C CYS A 114 1.60 2.28 0.86
N ALA A 115 2.15 2.10 2.06
CA ALA A 115 1.54 1.29 3.11
C ALA A 115 0.14 1.80 3.48
N SER A 116 0.01 3.11 3.70
CA SER A 116 -1.27 3.75 4.06
C SER A 116 -2.35 3.50 3.00
N MET A 117 -1.99 3.63 1.72
CA MET A 117 -2.91 3.36 0.60
C MET A 117 -3.26 1.88 0.46
N ILE A 118 -2.32 0.98 0.73
CA ILE A 118 -2.55 -0.47 0.72
C ILE A 118 -3.55 -0.86 1.81
N VAL A 119 -3.35 -0.38 3.04
CA VAL A 119 -4.26 -0.59 4.16
C VAL A 119 -5.65 -0.04 3.82
N LEU A 120 -5.73 1.22 3.38
CA LEU A 120 -7.00 1.85 2.96
C LEU A 120 -7.72 1.01 1.90
N ARG A 121 -7.02 0.60 0.85
CA ARG A 121 -7.63 -0.11 -0.28
C ARG A 121 -8.13 -1.50 0.11
N ILE A 122 -7.35 -2.26 0.88
CA ILE A 122 -7.73 -3.62 1.29
C ILE A 122 -8.83 -3.56 2.37
N ALA A 123 -8.71 -2.69 3.37
CA ALA A 123 -9.74 -2.51 4.40
C ALA A 123 -11.07 -2.00 3.81
N SER A 124 -11.02 -1.27 2.70
CA SER A 124 -12.21 -0.76 2.01
C SER A 124 -12.81 -1.72 0.97
N ASN A 125 -12.19 -2.88 0.71
CA ASN A 125 -12.72 -3.87 -0.23
C ASN A 125 -13.78 -4.76 0.43
N GLY A 126 -14.92 -4.95 -0.23
CA GLY A 126 -16.06 -5.70 0.31
C GLY A 126 -15.75 -7.15 0.70
N HIS A 127 -14.84 -7.84 -0.01
CA HIS A 127 -14.42 -9.20 0.32
C HIS A 127 -13.38 -9.20 1.45
N PHE A 128 -12.26 -8.52 1.23
CA PHE A 128 -11.11 -8.56 2.15
C PHE A 128 -11.38 -7.89 3.50
N ARG A 129 -12.32 -6.94 3.58
CA ARG A 129 -12.71 -6.30 4.85
C ARG A 129 -13.17 -7.30 5.91
N SER A 130 -13.71 -8.46 5.50
CA SER A 130 -14.11 -9.52 6.43
C SER A 130 -12.96 -10.46 6.85
N LEU A 131 -11.84 -10.41 6.11
CA LEU A 131 -10.67 -11.28 6.31
C LEU A 131 -9.54 -10.59 7.08
N VAL A 132 -9.62 -9.28 7.28
CA VAL A 132 -8.61 -8.48 7.98
C VAL A 132 -9.26 -7.63 9.08
N ASP A 133 -8.47 -7.16 10.04
CA ASP A 133 -8.96 -6.18 11.02
C ASP A 133 -9.06 -4.79 10.38
N ALA A 134 -10.11 -4.59 9.60
CA ALA A 134 -10.34 -3.34 8.88
C ALA A 134 -10.59 -2.15 9.82
N THR A 135 -11.10 -2.39 11.03
CA THR A 135 -11.34 -1.33 12.01
C THR A 135 -10.00 -0.75 12.46
N GLU A 136 -9.06 -1.62 12.84
CA GLU A 136 -7.73 -1.17 13.24
C GLU A 136 -6.95 -0.58 12.06
N GLY A 137 -7.07 -1.17 10.86
CA GLY A 137 -6.48 -0.60 9.65
C GLY A 137 -6.92 0.82 9.36
N MET A 138 -8.22 1.12 9.52
CA MET A 138 -8.72 2.47 9.29
C MET A 138 -8.18 3.47 10.34
N LYS A 139 -7.98 3.07 11.60
CA LYS A 139 -7.30 3.92 12.59
C LYS A 139 -5.85 4.20 12.20
N LEU A 140 -5.15 3.20 11.66
CA LEU A 140 -3.79 3.39 11.13
C LEU A 140 -3.80 4.36 9.94
N VAL A 141 -4.79 4.29 9.05
CA VAL A 141 -4.93 5.23 7.92
C VAL A 141 -5.20 6.65 8.42
N GLU A 142 -6.11 6.84 9.39
CA GLU A 142 -6.38 8.15 10.00
C GLU A 142 -5.13 8.73 10.67
N ALA A 143 -4.39 7.89 11.39
CA ALA A 143 -3.09 8.26 11.96
C ALA A 143 -2.08 8.67 10.89
N SER A 144 -2.07 7.98 9.74
CA SER A 144 -1.20 8.34 8.62
C SER A 144 -1.53 9.72 8.04
N ILE A 145 -2.79 10.17 8.05
CA ILE A 145 -3.15 11.53 7.64
C ILE A 145 -2.47 12.55 8.57
N ALA A 146 -2.55 12.34 9.89
CA ALA A 146 -1.89 13.21 10.86
C ALA A 146 -0.35 13.20 10.70
N ALA A 147 0.24 12.03 10.46
CA ALA A 147 1.67 11.89 10.19
C ALA A 147 2.09 12.64 8.92
N LEU A 148 1.28 12.57 7.85
CA LEU A 148 1.55 13.29 6.61
C LEU A 148 1.48 14.82 6.78
N ARG A 149 0.59 15.31 7.65
CA ARG A 149 0.60 16.73 8.05
C ARG A 149 1.87 17.11 8.79
N LYS A 150 2.36 16.23 9.67
CA LYS A 150 3.62 16.45 10.40
C LYS A 150 4.85 16.45 9.48
N MET A 151 4.86 15.64 8.42
CA MET A 151 5.91 15.64 7.39
C MET A 151 5.88 16.87 6.46
N SER A 152 4.81 17.66 6.47
CA SER A 152 4.66 18.84 5.61
C SER A 152 5.56 19.96 6.10
N VAL A 153 6.34 20.54 5.19
CA VAL A 153 7.25 21.66 5.48
C VAL A 153 6.65 22.98 5.00
N VAL A 154 5.83 22.94 3.95
CA VAL A 154 5.18 24.11 3.37
C VAL A 154 3.70 23.84 3.17
N ASN A 155 2.86 24.84 3.43
CA ASN A 155 1.43 24.76 3.17
C ASN A 155 1.16 24.21 1.76
N ASN A 156 0.28 23.20 1.68
CA ASN A 156 -0.15 22.58 0.43
C ASN A 156 0.99 21.86 -0.37
N ASP A 157 2.07 21.46 0.30
CA ASP A 157 3.08 20.60 -0.29
C ASP A 157 2.56 19.16 -0.55
N LEU A 158 3.44 18.30 -1.08
CA LEU A 158 3.01 16.95 -1.47
C LEU A 158 2.53 16.09 -0.29
N PRO A 159 3.23 16.01 0.87
CA PRO A 159 2.70 15.34 2.07
C PRO A 159 1.31 15.84 2.48
N ALA A 160 1.10 17.15 2.55
CA ALA A 160 -0.20 17.74 2.90
C ALA A 160 -1.30 17.28 1.93
N ARG A 161 -1.07 17.42 0.61
CA ARG A 161 -2.05 17.03 -0.41
C ARG A 161 -2.37 15.53 -0.41
N LEU A 162 -1.38 14.68 -0.14
CA LEU A 162 -1.65 13.24 -0.03
C LEU A 162 -2.47 12.91 1.22
N GLY A 163 -2.24 13.63 2.33
CA GLY A 163 -3.10 13.54 3.52
C GLY A 163 -4.55 13.93 3.21
N ASP A 164 -4.77 15.03 2.47
CA ASP A 164 -6.10 15.45 2.01
C ASP A 164 -6.79 14.39 1.14
N VAL A 165 -6.06 13.80 0.19
CA VAL A 165 -6.58 12.75 -0.68
C VAL A 165 -6.99 11.50 0.10
N ILE A 166 -6.16 11.05 1.05
CA ILE A 166 -6.48 9.91 1.90
C ILE A 166 -7.70 10.22 2.78
N GLY A 167 -7.75 11.42 3.38
CA GLY A 167 -8.88 11.88 4.18
C GLY A 167 -10.19 11.93 3.40
N PHE A 168 -10.15 12.44 2.17
CA PHE A 168 -11.30 12.44 1.26
C PHE A 168 -11.83 11.02 1.04
N PHE A 169 -10.95 10.05 0.80
CA PHE A 169 -11.37 8.65 0.63
C PHE A 169 -11.95 8.06 1.91
N CYS A 170 -11.38 8.34 3.08
CA CYS A 170 -11.92 7.87 4.35
C CYS A 170 -13.33 8.43 4.63
N ALA A 171 -13.63 9.64 4.14
CA ALA A 171 -14.92 10.29 4.30
C ALA A 171 -16.01 9.80 3.32
N LEU A 172 -15.67 8.95 2.34
CA LEU A 172 -16.66 8.44 1.39
C LEU A 172 -17.71 7.57 2.10
N PRO A 173 -19.03 7.78 1.84
CA PRO A 173 -20.09 6.97 2.45
C PRO A 173 -20.02 5.47 2.09
N ASP A 174 -19.49 5.19 0.90
CA ASP A 174 -19.35 3.84 0.38
C ASP A 174 -17.85 3.51 0.19
N PRO A 175 -17.24 2.75 1.12
CA PRO A 175 -15.82 2.39 1.03
C PRO A 175 -15.52 1.48 -0.17
N THR A 176 -16.53 0.77 -0.70
CA THR A 176 -16.34 -0.14 -1.84
C THR A 176 -15.97 0.59 -3.13
N LYS A 177 -16.19 1.91 -3.20
CA LYS A 177 -15.68 2.76 -4.30
C LYS A 177 -14.15 2.80 -4.37
N ILE A 178 -13.46 2.50 -3.27
CA ILE A 178 -12.00 2.53 -3.18
C ILE A 178 -11.43 1.14 -3.43
N GLY A 179 -11.94 0.15 -2.68
CA GLY A 179 -11.43 -1.22 -2.70
C GLY A 179 -12.08 -2.13 -3.73
N GLY A 180 -13.28 -1.78 -4.21
CA GLY A 180 -14.17 -2.69 -4.92
C GLY A 180 -14.93 -3.64 -3.99
N THR A 181 -15.62 -4.61 -4.58
CA THR A 181 -16.42 -5.61 -3.85
C THR A 181 -15.86 -7.02 -3.97
N LYS A 182 -15.14 -7.30 -5.06
CA LYS A 182 -14.63 -8.62 -5.40
C LYS A 182 -13.13 -8.73 -5.14
N VAL A 183 -12.64 -9.96 -5.08
CA VAL A 183 -11.19 -10.28 -4.99
C VAL A 183 -10.40 -9.66 -6.16
N GLU A 184 -10.97 -9.72 -7.36
CA GLU A 184 -10.33 -9.20 -8.58
C GLU A 184 -10.17 -7.67 -8.63
N ASP A 185 -10.90 -6.92 -7.80
CA ASP A 185 -10.86 -5.46 -7.77
C ASP A 185 -9.59 -4.93 -7.09
N ILE A 186 -8.93 -5.75 -6.28
CA ILE A 186 -7.63 -5.45 -5.67
C ILE A 186 -6.48 -5.62 -6.67
N GLN A 187 -6.64 -6.49 -7.68
CA GLN A 187 -5.62 -6.77 -8.66
C GLN A 187 -5.27 -5.54 -9.51
N LEU A 188 -3.98 -5.31 -9.75
CA LEU A 188 -3.46 -4.31 -10.66
C LEU A 188 -3.42 -4.88 -12.10
N LYS A 189 -4.54 -4.73 -12.83
CA LYS A 189 -4.73 -5.30 -14.18
C LYS A 189 -3.94 -4.59 -15.29
N GLN A 190 -3.41 -3.38 -15.07
CA GLN A 190 -2.64 -2.61 -16.08
C GLN A 190 -1.48 -1.82 -15.46
N VAL A 191 -0.24 -2.27 -15.69
CA VAL A 191 0.97 -1.44 -15.51
C VAL A 191 1.75 -1.47 -16.83
N ARG A 192 1.63 -0.40 -17.60
CA ARG A 192 2.09 -0.35 -19.00
C ARG A 192 3.52 0.19 -19.20
N ASN A 193 4.22 0.68 -18.19
CA ASN A 193 5.64 1.06 -18.37
C ASN A 193 6.52 0.92 -17.11
N ARG A 194 7.84 0.92 -17.32
CA ARG A 194 8.85 0.90 -16.24
C ARG A 194 8.76 2.12 -15.30
N LEU A 195 8.13 3.21 -15.75
CA LEU A 195 7.86 4.42 -14.96
C LEU A 195 6.72 4.22 -13.96
N SER A 196 5.67 3.45 -14.28
CA SER A 196 4.54 3.15 -13.40
C SER A 196 4.92 2.17 -12.29
N ARG A 197 5.92 1.33 -12.58
CA ARG A 197 6.67 0.56 -11.59
C ARG A 197 7.52 1.46 -10.67
N ALA A 198 8.04 2.57 -11.19
CA ALA A 198 8.70 3.60 -10.39
C ALA A 198 7.69 4.49 -9.65
N LEU A 199 6.44 4.67 -10.12
CA LEU A 199 5.37 5.40 -9.41
C LEU A 199 4.85 4.66 -8.17
N LEU A 200 4.94 3.32 -8.14
CA LEU A 200 4.79 2.52 -6.90
C LEU A 200 5.90 2.86 -5.88
N ASN A 201 7.08 3.28 -6.37
CA ASN A 201 8.19 3.81 -5.56
C ASN A 201 8.24 5.35 -5.53
N ALA A 202 7.35 6.05 -6.24
CA ALA A 202 7.46 7.49 -6.48
C ALA A 202 6.10 8.18 -6.39
N SER A 203 5.47 8.13 -5.21
CA SER A 203 4.49 9.13 -4.69
C SER A 203 3.42 9.71 -5.65
N ALA A 204 3.10 9.07 -6.77
CA ALA A 204 2.26 9.66 -7.79
C ALA A 204 1.30 8.60 -8.32
N TRP A 205 0.13 8.58 -7.72
CA TRP A 205 -1.08 8.21 -8.43
C TRP A 205 -1.29 9.24 -9.55
N LYS A 206 -0.80 8.99 -10.77
CA LYS A 206 -1.38 9.65 -11.96
C LYS A 206 -2.72 8.97 -12.25
N VAL A 207 -3.78 9.54 -11.66
CA VAL A 207 -4.95 10.09 -12.38
C VAL A 207 -5.11 9.59 -13.83
N ALA A 208 -5.32 8.29 -14.01
CA ALA A 208 -5.76 7.73 -15.30
C ALA A 208 -7.04 6.89 -15.11
N GLY A 209 -7.21 6.24 -13.95
CA GLY A 209 -8.50 5.69 -13.52
C GLY A 209 -9.40 6.70 -12.80
N TRP A 210 -8.81 7.72 -12.16
CA TRP A 210 -9.52 8.64 -11.25
C TRP A 210 -10.12 9.88 -11.93
N VAL A 211 -9.85 10.11 -13.22
CA VAL A 211 -10.54 11.15 -14.00
C VAL A 211 -12.04 10.90 -14.02
N ARG A 212 -12.50 9.64 -13.94
CA ARG A 212 -13.93 9.32 -13.99
C ARG A 212 -14.68 9.79 -12.73
N VAL A 213 -14.17 9.47 -11.54
CA VAL A 213 -14.83 9.81 -10.27
C VAL A 213 -14.81 11.32 -10.01
N VAL A 214 -13.70 12.00 -10.34
CA VAL A 214 -13.62 13.46 -10.22
C VAL A 214 -14.40 14.18 -11.33
N SER A 215 -14.52 13.60 -12.53
CA SER A 215 -15.37 14.15 -13.60
C SER A 215 -16.87 14.05 -13.29
N GLU A 216 -17.27 13.07 -12.46
CA GLU A 216 -18.66 12.85 -12.09
C GLU A 216 -19.10 13.79 -10.96
N HIS A 217 -18.19 14.22 -10.08
CA HIS A 217 -18.48 15.10 -8.92
C HIS A 217 -17.48 16.26 -8.74
N PRO A 218 -17.46 17.24 -9.66
CA PRO A 218 -16.48 18.34 -9.68
C PRO A 218 -16.57 19.33 -8.50
N TRP A 219 -17.60 19.26 -7.66
CA TRP A 219 -17.78 20.15 -6.49
C TRP A 219 -17.06 19.67 -5.23
N ALA A 220 -16.54 18.45 -5.21
CA ALA A 220 -15.88 17.87 -4.03
C ALA A 220 -14.41 18.30 -3.85
N ILE A 221 -13.86 19.08 -4.79
CA ILE A 221 -12.46 19.54 -4.78
C ILE A 221 -12.38 21.03 -5.16
N LEU A 222 -13.20 21.86 -4.51
CA LEU A 222 -12.97 23.30 -4.49
C LEU A 222 -12.76 23.77 -3.04
N PRO A 223 -11.77 24.65 -2.80
CA PRO A 223 -11.32 25.01 -1.47
C PRO A 223 -12.33 25.93 -0.76
N ILE A 224 -12.54 25.67 0.52
CA ILE A 224 -12.68 26.73 1.53
C ILE A 224 -11.36 26.75 2.29
#